data_AF-A0A1F3LYC9-F1
#
_entry.id   AF-A0A1F3LYC9-F1
#
_cell.length_a   1.000
_cell.length_b   1.000
_cell.length_c   1.000
_cell.angle_alpha   90.00
_cell.angle_beta   90.00
_cell.angle_gamma   90.00
#
_symmetry.space_group_name_H-M   'P 1'
#
loop_
_entity.id
_entity.type
_entity.pdbx_description
1 polymer ?
#
loop_
_entity_poly.entity_id
_entity_poly.type
_entity_poly.pdbx_seq_one_letter_code
_entity_poly.pdbx_strand_id
1 'polypeptide(L)'
;MGSDSIKKSNHDHPVDDPYYVWSGLCLNNWAVTLMDPKNYVDLSTNAKILWRSKQSGFRNLHIILKLADGTWLVSDQCDGQSSDWRICEFNLSDMNWYELDIVSVTEGLPVDHPNIGRVSEIGFTDLMRGGQSKACSRLDWIEVYGKTVPR
;
A
#
# COMPACT_ATOMS: atom_id res chain seq x y z
N MET A 1 -4.00 5.97 18.40
CA MET A 1 -3.06 6.21 17.28
C MET A 1 -2.49 4.86 16.91
N GLY A 2 -2.31 4.55 15.61
CA GLY A 2 -1.56 3.35 15.23
C GLY A 2 -0.09 3.50 15.65
N SER A 3 0.72 2.43 15.53
CA SER A 3 2.17 2.58 15.61
C SER A 3 2.64 3.64 14.62
N ASP A 4 3.68 4.40 14.99
CA ASP A 4 4.35 5.35 14.09
C ASP A 4 3.49 6.51 13.56
N SER A 5 2.47 6.92 14.33
CA SER A 5 1.61 8.09 14.08
C SER A 5 0.72 7.98 12.83
N ILE A 6 0.55 6.77 12.27
CA ILE A 6 -0.49 6.50 11.29
C ILE A 6 -1.88 6.66 11.93
N LYS A 7 -2.79 7.33 11.24
CA LYS A 7 -4.10 7.69 11.78
C LYS A 7 -5.23 7.22 10.89
N LYS A 8 -6.31 6.67 11.49
CA LYS A 8 -7.64 6.66 10.90
C LYS A 8 -8.30 8.02 11.10
N SER A 9 -8.68 8.70 10.04
CA SER A 9 -9.23 10.06 10.07
C SER A 9 -10.51 10.17 9.25
N ASN A 10 -11.30 11.20 9.52
CA ASN A 10 -12.40 11.71 8.72
C ASN A 10 -12.59 13.19 9.08
N HIS A 11 -13.31 13.95 8.26
CA HIS A 11 -13.87 15.24 8.66
C HIS A 11 -15.38 15.12 8.77
N ASP A 12 -16.00 15.94 9.63
CA ASP A 12 -17.46 16.02 9.69
C ASP A 12 -18.04 16.75 8.47
N HIS A 13 -17.19 17.50 7.75
CA HIS A 13 -17.52 18.20 6.51
C HIS A 13 -16.38 18.13 5.47
N PRO A 14 -16.69 17.89 4.18
CA PRO A 14 -18.04 17.62 3.65
C PRO A 14 -18.56 16.23 4.10
N VAL A 15 -19.89 16.06 4.09
CA VAL A 15 -20.58 14.89 4.67
C VAL A 15 -20.18 13.55 4.03
N ASP A 16 -19.58 13.61 2.84
CA ASP A 16 -19.11 12.50 2.03
C ASP A 16 -17.61 12.17 2.21
N ASP A 17 -16.91 12.80 3.17
CA ASP A 17 -15.51 12.46 3.44
C ASP A 17 -15.41 11.06 4.08
N PRO A 18 -14.72 10.09 3.45
CA PRO A 18 -14.64 8.73 3.97
C PRO A 18 -13.82 8.65 5.26
N TYR A 19 -13.87 7.48 5.91
CA TYR A 19 -12.85 7.14 6.89
C TYR A 19 -11.61 6.63 6.17
N TYR A 20 -10.46 7.27 6.38
CA TYR A 20 -9.24 6.91 5.67
C TYR A 20 -8.02 6.80 6.58
N VAL A 21 -7.05 5.99 6.13
CA VAL A 21 -5.68 5.98 6.64
C VAL A 21 -4.98 7.24 6.18
N TRP A 22 -4.26 7.91 7.08
CA TRP A 22 -3.57 9.18 6.82
C TRP A 22 -2.15 9.19 7.37
N SER A 23 -1.18 9.51 6.52
CA SER A 23 0.26 9.49 6.85
C SER A 23 0.84 10.83 7.29
N GLY A 24 0.06 11.90 7.37
CA GLY A 24 0.59 13.26 7.53
C GLY A 24 1.37 13.52 8.82
N LEU A 25 1.23 12.67 9.85
CA LEU A 25 1.97 12.75 11.12
C LEU A 25 3.09 11.72 11.28
N CYS A 26 3.29 10.82 10.30
CA CYS A 26 4.34 9.81 10.38
C CYS A 26 5.72 10.48 10.51
N LEU A 27 6.46 10.13 11.56
CA LEU A 27 7.75 10.77 11.85
C LEU A 27 8.87 10.25 10.94
N ASN A 28 8.75 9.00 10.51
CA ASN A 28 9.63 8.31 9.57
C ASN A 28 8.81 7.78 8.39
N ASN A 29 9.48 7.09 7.46
CA ASN A 29 8.79 6.27 6.48
C ASN A 29 7.92 5.23 7.20
N TRP A 30 6.85 4.82 6.55
CA TRP A 30 5.76 4.08 7.19
C TRP A 30 5.18 3.05 6.23
N ALA A 31 4.65 1.97 6.77
CA ALA A 31 3.94 0.95 6.01
C ALA A 31 2.69 0.52 6.77
N VAL A 32 1.63 0.19 6.04
CA VAL A 32 0.45 -0.47 6.61
C VAL A 32 0.20 -1.74 5.81
N THR A 33 0.07 -2.87 6.51
CA THR A 33 -0.22 -4.16 5.90
C THR A 33 -1.43 -4.83 6.52
N LEU A 34 -2.06 -5.69 5.72
CA LEU A 34 -3.19 -6.51 6.09
C LEU A 34 -2.82 -7.97 5.84
N MET A 35 -3.29 -8.84 6.74
CA MET A 35 -3.04 -10.28 6.68
C MET A 35 -4.34 -11.05 6.91
N ASP A 36 -4.60 -12.06 6.09
CA ASP A 36 -5.53 -13.13 6.44
C ASP A 36 -4.80 -14.17 7.31
N PRO A 37 -5.27 -14.47 8.53
CA PRO A 37 -4.57 -15.34 9.47
C PRO A 37 -4.54 -16.82 9.06
N LYS A 38 -5.37 -17.24 8.10
CA LYS A 38 -5.52 -18.64 7.66
C LYS A 38 -5.00 -18.89 6.26
N ASN A 39 -4.93 -17.85 5.43
CA ASN A 39 -4.63 -17.99 4.01
C ASN A 39 -3.51 -17.04 3.56
N TYR A 40 -2.72 -17.54 2.61
CA TYR A 40 -1.97 -16.73 1.65
C TYR A 40 -2.89 -16.32 0.49
N VAL A 41 -2.41 -15.38 -0.30
CA VAL A 41 -3.00 -15.01 -1.59
C VAL A 41 -2.01 -15.33 -2.70
N ASP A 42 -2.46 -16.05 -3.71
CA ASP A 42 -1.75 -16.25 -4.98
C ASP A 42 -2.15 -15.13 -5.94
N LEU A 43 -1.16 -14.29 -6.24
CA LEU A 43 -1.28 -13.12 -7.12
C LEU A 43 -0.61 -13.37 -8.48
N SER A 44 -0.23 -14.60 -8.80
CA SER A 44 0.52 -14.92 -10.03
C SER A 44 -0.30 -14.84 -11.32
N THR A 45 -1.64 -14.92 -11.24
CA THR A 45 -2.49 -15.06 -12.43
C THR A 45 -3.73 -14.15 -12.35
N ASN A 46 -3.89 -13.24 -13.32
CA ASN A 46 -5.03 -12.32 -13.44
C ASN A 46 -5.35 -11.55 -12.15
N ALA A 47 -4.32 -11.25 -11.35
CA ALA A 47 -4.49 -10.58 -10.07
C ALA A 47 -4.56 -9.06 -10.23
N LYS A 48 -5.43 -8.44 -9.44
CA LYS A 48 -5.64 -7.00 -9.42
C LYS A 48 -5.70 -6.46 -8.01
N ILE A 49 -5.24 -5.24 -7.84
CA ILE A 49 -5.48 -4.46 -6.63
C ILE A 49 -6.21 -3.19 -7.04
N LEU A 50 -7.30 -2.90 -6.32
CA LEU A 50 -8.06 -1.67 -6.50
C LEU A 50 -8.07 -0.93 -5.17
N TRP A 51 -7.97 0.39 -5.23
CA TRP A 51 -8.18 1.20 -4.04
C TRP A 51 -8.81 2.54 -4.34
N ARG A 52 -9.35 3.19 -3.30
CA ARG A 52 -9.76 4.61 -3.35
C ARG A 52 -8.83 5.47 -2.51
N SER A 53 -8.23 6.48 -3.14
CA SER A 53 -7.11 7.22 -2.56
C SER A 53 -7.13 8.72 -2.92
N LYS A 54 -6.38 9.54 -2.17
CA LYS A 54 -6.24 11.00 -2.40
C LYS A 54 -4.91 11.56 -1.87
N GLN A 55 -3.87 11.47 -2.68
CA GLN A 55 -2.53 11.91 -2.29
C GLN A 55 -2.34 13.42 -2.45
N SER A 56 -1.45 13.99 -1.64
CA SER A 56 -1.12 15.43 -1.67
C SER A 56 0.38 15.64 -1.67
N GLY A 57 0.85 16.61 -2.46
CA GLY A 57 2.28 16.89 -2.64
C GLY A 57 2.94 15.81 -3.50
N PHE A 58 4.22 15.50 -3.21
CA PHE A 58 5.00 14.49 -3.93
C PHE A 58 4.76 13.05 -3.45
N ARG A 59 3.59 12.76 -2.88
CA ARG A 59 3.29 11.42 -2.37
C ARG A 59 2.78 10.54 -3.50
N ASN A 60 3.46 9.40 -3.65
CA ASN A 60 3.13 8.33 -4.55
C ASN A 60 2.90 7.09 -3.71
N LEU A 61 1.69 6.55 -3.72
CA LEU A 61 1.35 5.39 -2.90
C LEU A 61 1.66 4.11 -3.65
N HIS A 62 2.59 3.32 -3.14
CA HIS A 62 3.05 2.05 -3.70
C HIS A 62 2.38 0.87 -3.01
N ILE A 63 2.22 -0.24 -3.73
CA ILE A 63 1.81 -1.52 -3.17
C ILE A 63 3.04 -2.19 -2.55
N ILE A 64 2.86 -2.80 -1.38
CA ILE A 64 3.88 -3.65 -0.76
C ILE A 64 3.34 -5.05 -0.51
N LEU A 65 4.21 -6.04 -0.69
CA LEU A 65 3.90 -7.45 -0.46
C LEU A 65 4.92 -8.05 0.49
N LYS A 66 4.46 -8.90 1.39
CA LYS A 66 5.32 -9.84 2.11
C LYS A 66 5.06 -11.25 1.59
N LEU A 67 6.07 -11.95 1.11
CA LEU A 67 5.95 -13.32 0.67
C LEU A 67 5.97 -14.29 1.86
N ALA A 68 5.55 -15.54 1.64
CA ALA A 68 5.54 -16.58 2.66
C ALA A 68 6.93 -16.92 3.23
N ASP A 69 8.00 -16.68 2.46
CA ASP A 69 9.39 -16.85 2.90
C ASP A 69 9.94 -15.65 3.70
N GLY A 70 9.13 -14.59 3.87
CA GLY A 70 9.52 -13.37 4.59
C GLY A 70 10.09 -12.26 3.72
N THR A 71 10.28 -12.48 2.41
CA THR A 71 10.71 -11.45 1.46
C THR A 71 9.70 -10.31 1.39
N TRP A 72 10.18 -9.08 1.41
CA TRP A 72 9.37 -7.88 1.24
C TRP A 72 9.62 -7.24 -0.12
N LEU A 73 8.54 -6.87 -0.79
CA LEU A 73 8.54 -6.24 -2.10
C LEU A 73 7.80 -4.91 -2.08
N VAL A 74 8.22 -3.97 -2.91
CA VAL A 74 7.51 -2.73 -3.24
C VAL A 74 7.35 -2.60 -4.76
N SER A 75 6.18 -2.14 -5.20
CA SER A 75 5.87 -1.97 -6.63
C SER A 75 6.55 -0.73 -7.21
N ASP A 76 6.91 -0.79 -8.49
CA ASP A 76 7.33 0.39 -9.27
C ASP A 76 6.17 1.34 -9.59
N GLN A 77 5.00 0.77 -9.89
CA GLN A 77 3.76 1.52 -10.10
C GLN A 77 3.22 2.08 -8.78
N CYS A 78 2.58 3.24 -8.87
CA CYS A 78 2.05 3.97 -7.71
C CYS A 78 0.81 4.82 -8.06
N ASP A 79 0.07 5.22 -7.04
CA ASP A 79 -1.01 6.20 -7.13
C ASP A 79 -0.54 7.57 -6.61
N GLY A 80 -0.37 8.53 -7.51
CA GLY A 80 0.14 9.87 -7.20
C GLY A 80 -0.93 10.90 -6.78
N GLN A 81 -0.56 12.17 -6.85
CA GLN A 81 -1.42 13.30 -6.47
C GLN A 81 -2.77 13.31 -7.20
N SER A 82 -3.83 13.66 -6.47
CA SER A 82 -5.16 13.93 -7.03
C SER A 82 -5.83 15.09 -6.30
N SER A 83 -6.67 15.86 -7.00
CA SER A 83 -7.52 16.90 -6.40
C SER A 83 -8.68 16.30 -5.62
N ASP A 84 -9.09 15.08 -5.97
CA ASP A 84 -10.20 14.39 -5.33
C ASP A 84 -9.98 12.87 -5.16
N TRP A 85 -10.84 12.25 -4.37
CA TRP A 85 -10.88 10.80 -4.19
C TRP A 85 -11.11 10.11 -5.53
N ARG A 86 -10.21 9.20 -5.90
CA ARG A 86 -10.31 8.42 -7.13
C ARG A 86 -10.06 6.95 -6.86
N ILE A 87 -10.62 6.10 -7.73
CA ILE A 87 -10.31 4.69 -7.74
C ILE A 87 -9.12 4.47 -8.70
N CYS A 88 -8.12 3.75 -8.23
CA CYS A 88 -6.99 3.30 -9.05
C CYS A 88 -7.02 1.77 -9.09
N GLU A 89 -6.89 1.20 -10.29
CA GLU A 89 -6.73 -0.25 -10.51
C GLU A 89 -5.30 -0.52 -10.96
N PHE A 90 -4.70 -1.54 -10.38
CA PHE A 90 -3.40 -2.04 -10.77
C PHE A 90 -3.47 -3.49 -11.23
N ASN A 91 -2.89 -3.77 -12.40
CA ASN A 91 -2.69 -5.13 -12.89
C ASN A 91 -1.31 -5.64 -12.45
N LEU A 92 -1.27 -6.69 -11.64
CA LEU A 92 -0.02 -7.14 -11.02
C LEU A 92 0.93 -7.82 -12.02
N SER A 93 0.43 -8.26 -13.17
CA SER A 93 1.24 -8.79 -14.27
C SER A 93 2.15 -7.74 -14.91
N ASP A 94 1.81 -6.46 -14.76
CA ASP A 94 2.47 -5.35 -15.45
C ASP A 94 3.44 -4.61 -14.53
N MET A 95 3.63 -5.10 -13.29
CA MET A 95 4.47 -4.47 -12.28
C MET A 95 5.89 -5.02 -12.32
N ASN A 96 6.83 -4.12 -12.07
CA ASN A 96 8.16 -4.49 -11.63
C ASN A 96 8.23 -4.37 -10.11
N TRP A 97 9.05 -5.21 -9.50
CA TRP A 97 9.18 -5.29 -8.06
C TRP A 97 10.60 -4.95 -7.64
N TYR A 98 10.70 -4.31 -6.50
CA TYR A 98 11.95 -4.00 -5.82
C TYR A 98 11.91 -4.61 -4.43
N GLU A 99 13.06 -4.94 -3.88
CA GLU A 99 13.17 -5.28 -2.46
C GLU A 99 12.67 -4.10 -1.64
N LEU A 100 12.02 -4.40 -0.51
CA LEU A 100 11.66 -3.40 0.48
C LEU A 100 12.37 -3.76 1.78
N ASP A 101 13.27 -2.89 2.24
CA ASP A 101 13.73 -2.97 3.63
C ASP A 101 12.58 -2.52 4.53
N ILE A 102 11.92 -3.47 5.19
CA ILE A 102 10.77 -3.18 6.04
C ILE A 102 11.12 -2.43 7.32
N VAL A 103 12.39 -2.47 7.76
CA VAL A 103 12.82 -1.78 9.00
C VAL A 103 12.91 -0.28 8.77
N SER A 104 13.51 0.12 7.64
CA SER A 104 13.66 1.53 7.25
C SER A 104 12.53 2.02 6.34
N VAL A 105 11.76 1.11 5.76
CA VAL A 105 10.72 1.34 4.74
C VAL A 105 11.30 2.12 3.56
N THR A 106 12.32 1.55 2.92
CA THR A 106 12.99 2.10 1.74
C THR A 106 13.14 1.04 0.65
N GLU A 107 13.11 1.47 -0.60
CA GLU A 107 13.38 0.61 -1.75
C GLU A 107 14.82 0.07 -1.73
N GLY A 108 14.97 -1.16 -2.20
CA GLY A 108 16.24 -1.84 -2.42
C GLY A 108 16.47 -2.13 -3.89
N LEU A 109 17.08 -3.28 -4.19
CA LEU A 109 17.40 -3.68 -5.55
C LEU A 109 16.16 -4.17 -6.32
N PRO A 110 16.14 -4.08 -7.66
CA PRO A 110 15.12 -4.75 -8.47
C PRO A 110 15.12 -6.26 -8.21
N VAL A 111 13.93 -6.85 -8.09
CA VAL A 111 13.73 -8.29 -7.95
C VAL A 111 13.16 -8.83 -9.24
N ASP A 112 13.93 -9.70 -9.90
CA ASP A 112 13.53 -10.30 -11.16
C ASP A 112 12.53 -11.44 -10.93
N HIS A 113 11.34 -11.34 -11.52
CA HIS A 113 10.29 -12.36 -11.51
C HIS A 113 10.01 -12.99 -10.13
N PRO A 114 9.68 -12.20 -9.08
CA PRO A 114 9.41 -12.76 -7.76
C PRO A 114 8.23 -13.73 -7.77
N ASN A 115 8.33 -14.80 -6.99
CA ASN A 115 7.23 -15.75 -6.84
C ASN A 115 6.14 -15.18 -5.90
N ILE A 116 5.19 -14.46 -6.50
CA ILE A 116 4.02 -13.90 -5.80
C ILE A 116 2.84 -14.88 -5.67
N GLY A 117 3.10 -16.20 -5.76
CA GLY A 117 2.08 -17.24 -5.60
C GLY A 117 1.68 -17.53 -4.14
N ARG A 118 2.46 -17.03 -3.17
CA ARG A 118 2.15 -17.17 -1.73
C ARG A 118 2.47 -15.87 -1.01
N VAL A 119 1.58 -14.88 -1.15
CA VAL A 119 1.66 -13.61 -0.45
C VAL A 119 1.03 -13.72 0.93
N SER A 120 1.79 -13.36 1.95
CA SER A 120 1.41 -13.41 3.36
C SER A 120 0.81 -12.10 3.86
N GLU A 121 1.27 -10.95 3.38
CA GLU A 121 0.74 -9.63 3.73
C GLU A 121 0.68 -8.76 2.48
N ILE A 122 -0.37 -7.94 2.39
CA ILE A 122 -0.55 -6.96 1.32
C ILE A 122 -0.78 -5.60 1.97
N GLY A 123 -0.15 -4.57 1.43
CA GLY A 123 -0.23 -3.25 2.03
C GLY A 123 0.21 -2.15 1.12
N PHE A 124 0.55 -1.02 1.74
CA PHE A 124 0.95 0.18 1.04
C PHE A 124 1.91 1.05 1.85
N THR A 125 2.70 1.85 1.13
CA THR A 125 3.61 2.87 1.65
C THR A 125 3.79 3.97 0.61
N ASP A 126 4.14 5.18 1.03
CA ASP A 126 4.61 6.24 0.11
C ASP A 126 6.13 6.47 0.19
N LEU A 127 6.86 5.60 0.91
CA LEU A 127 8.31 5.65 1.13
C LEU A 127 8.81 7.00 1.69
N MET A 128 7.92 7.78 2.32
CA MET A 128 8.24 9.10 2.85
C MET A 128 7.62 9.31 4.23
N ARG A 129 8.32 10.08 5.07
CA ARG A 129 7.72 10.64 6.29
C ARG A 129 6.53 11.55 5.98
N GLY A 130 5.66 11.74 6.97
CA GLY A 130 4.55 12.69 6.91
C GLY A 130 5.01 14.15 6.80
N GLY A 131 4.24 14.94 6.06
CA GLY A 131 4.43 16.38 5.91
C GLY A 131 3.12 17.17 6.07
N GLN A 132 2.27 16.72 7.00
CA GLN A 132 0.93 17.28 7.25
C GLN A 132 0.02 17.21 6.01
N SER A 133 -1.10 17.94 6.03
CA SER A 133 -2.15 17.85 5.00
C SER A 133 -1.72 18.20 3.58
N LYS A 134 -0.62 18.96 3.41
CA LYS A 134 -0.07 19.35 2.09
C LYS A 134 0.91 18.33 1.51
N ALA A 135 1.40 17.38 2.32
CA ALA A 135 2.33 16.34 1.91
C ALA A 135 2.05 15.05 2.70
N CYS A 136 1.00 14.35 2.28
CA CYS A 136 0.52 13.15 2.94
C CYS A 136 -0.20 12.22 1.97
N SER A 137 -0.25 10.95 2.37
CA SER A 137 -1.06 9.96 1.70
C SER A 137 -2.37 9.72 2.43
N ARG A 138 -3.41 9.40 1.65
CA ARG A 138 -4.73 8.99 2.11
C ARG A 138 -5.19 7.76 1.35
N LEU A 139 -5.67 6.77 2.09
CA LEU A 139 -6.28 5.57 1.55
C LEU A 139 -7.57 5.27 2.31
N ASP A 140 -8.69 5.19 1.60
CA ASP A 140 -9.99 4.87 2.18
C ASP A 140 -10.18 3.35 2.28
N TRP A 141 -10.23 2.68 1.13
CA TRP A 141 -10.35 1.23 1.05
C TRP A 141 -9.38 0.65 0.03
N ILE A 142 -9.07 -0.64 0.21
CA ILE A 142 -8.29 -1.48 -0.68
C ILE A 142 -9.02 -2.81 -0.89
N GLU A 143 -9.06 -3.28 -2.13
CA GLU A 143 -9.58 -4.58 -2.53
C GLU A 143 -8.49 -5.35 -3.26
N VAL A 144 -8.37 -6.64 -2.96
CA VAL A 144 -7.40 -7.53 -3.58
C VAL A 144 -8.15 -8.67 -4.27
N TYR A 145 -7.91 -8.79 -5.57
CA TYR A 145 -8.44 -9.87 -6.40
C TYR A 145 -7.30 -10.84 -6.69
N GLY A 146 -7.34 -11.98 -6.02
CA GLY A 146 -6.35 -13.05 -6.13
C GLY A 146 -6.93 -14.38 -5.67
N LYS A 147 -6.19 -15.47 -5.91
CA LYS A 147 -6.64 -16.80 -5.53
C LYS A 147 -6.22 -17.10 -4.09
N THR A 148 -7.17 -17.56 -3.27
CA THR A 148 -6.87 -17.98 -1.89
C THR A 148 -6.03 -19.27 -1.88
N VAL A 149 -4.99 -19.31 -1.05
CA VAL A 149 -4.15 -20.50 -0.83
C VAL A 149 -4.00 -20.73 0.69
N PRO A 150 -4.23 -21.95 1.22
CA PRO A 150 -4.05 -22.24 2.64
C PRO A 150 -2.62 -21.95 3.14
N ARG A 151 -2.51 -21.51 4.40
CA ARG A 151 -1.19 -21.31 5.02
C ARG A 151 -0.45 -22.59 5.32
#